data_AF-A0A4P5W1M1-F1
#
_entry.id   AF-A0A4P5W1M1-F1
#
_cell.length_a   1.000
_cell.length_b   1.000
_cell.length_c   1.000
_cell.angle_alpha   90.00
_cell.angle_beta   90.00
_cell.angle_gamma   90.00
#
_symmetry.space_group_name_H-M   'P 1'
#
loop_
_entity.id
_entity.type
_entity.pdbx_description
1 polymer ?
#
loop_
_entity_poly.entity_id
_entity_poly.type
_entity_poly.pdbx_seq_one_letter_code
_entity_poly.pdbx_strand_id
1 'polypeptide(L)'
;MRWFGLFLLACSSDPQPHPGADTAAAALPPGCGDGVVDADEVCDAGPANSDTIADACRSTCFPASCGDAVVDAGEGCDDGAGLGGDGCSSACALETGTLDTESNDTWEEATPVLTTDGAGQAHGSLADQDVDCWSVEVPACGAIEATELAPCGPALTLALHAPDGSLVASGAPGDDGCATLDPLTAPGARWVEGGTWSVCVSAVNKSDVDDYVLAISTPDPKAIGAPTSGSDTDADTIPDTCDADLDGDGMANDADNCPEVSNGPDTPAPALSSSGYIRHWLSAGPFTGGVTTAECRPSEQAFVGEDGPLAPAVADPAGDLVWTYALLSADSYDFTVPYGWATPSRESYTLVYLQSATARELTLSLGADDGVFAWWNGTQVLDVGSCQGVNADQFQASVAVNEGWNSLLVKVRDWGGGWGQAVRFLDAGVAVTDLVPSLSPDGAWTADQGDHDGDGLGDVCDPEP
;
A
#
# COMPACT_ATOMS: atom_id res chain seq x y z
N MET A 1 -24.98 -87.01 -4.34
CA MET A 1 -24.43 -88.37 -4.51
C MET A 1 -23.69 -88.77 -3.22
N ARG A 2 -24.13 -89.87 -2.58
CA ARG A 2 -23.41 -90.86 -1.73
C ARG A 2 -22.47 -90.35 -0.60
N TRP A 3 -22.86 -90.51 0.68
CA TRP A 3 -22.60 -91.65 1.61
C TRP A 3 -21.11 -91.76 2.02
N PHE A 4 -20.71 -91.68 3.29
CA PHE A 4 -20.75 -92.67 4.40
C PHE A 4 -20.15 -91.96 5.65
N GLY A 5 -20.35 -92.31 6.92
CA GLY A 5 -20.99 -93.44 7.58
C GLY A 5 -20.85 -93.22 9.09
N LEU A 6 -21.96 -93.35 9.80
CA LEU A 6 -22.09 -93.19 11.25
C LEU A 6 -21.82 -94.54 11.93
N PHE A 7 -20.82 -94.62 12.81
CA PHE A 7 -20.61 -95.76 13.71
C PHE A 7 -20.92 -95.32 15.15
N LEU A 8 -22.04 -95.80 15.67
CA LEU A 8 -22.40 -95.79 17.09
C LEU A 8 -21.79 -97.03 17.75
N LEU A 9 -21.08 -96.86 18.87
CA LEU A 9 -21.00 -97.91 19.90
C LEU A 9 -20.90 -97.30 21.31
N ALA A 10 -22.04 -97.41 22.00
CA ALA A 10 -22.33 -97.61 23.42
C ALA A 10 -21.48 -96.96 24.55
N CYS A 11 -22.23 -96.39 25.50
CA CYS A 11 -21.82 -95.86 26.80
C CYS A 11 -21.15 -96.89 27.73
N SER A 12 -20.24 -96.39 28.56
CA SER A 12 -20.00 -96.93 29.91
C SER A 12 -20.08 -95.77 30.90
N SER A 13 -21.02 -95.90 31.84
CA SER A 13 -21.27 -95.00 32.95
C SER A 13 -20.27 -95.23 34.08
N ASP A 14 -19.46 -94.23 34.41
CA ASP A 14 -18.86 -94.11 35.73
C ASP A 14 -18.68 -92.61 36.08
N PRO A 15 -19.43 -92.06 37.05
CA PRO A 15 -19.24 -90.69 37.51
C PRO A 15 -18.24 -90.69 38.67
N GLN A 16 -16.97 -90.43 38.38
CA GLN A 16 -16.04 -90.00 39.42
C GLN A 16 -16.22 -88.49 39.65
N PRO A 17 -16.52 -88.05 40.89
CA PRO A 17 -16.64 -86.63 41.19
C PRO A 17 -15.24 -86.03 41.28
N HIS A 18 -14.84 -85.27 40.26
CA HIS A 18 -13.69 -84.38 40.38
C HIS A 18 -14.11 -83.19 41.28
N PRO A 19 -13.33 -82.89 42.33
CA PRO A 19 -13.60 -81.78 43.21
C PRO A 19 -13.37 -80.46 42.47
N GLY A 20 -14.16 -79.46 42.85
CA GLY A 20 -14.28 -78.12 42.27
C GLY A 20 -13.09 -77.62 41.46
N ALA A 21 -13.34 -77.36 40.19
CA ALA A 21 -12.63 -76.30 39.49
C ALA A 21 -13.18 -74.98 40.02
N ASP A 22 -12.53 -74.47 41.07
CA ASP A 22 -12.49 -73.05 41.35
C ASP A 22 -12.11 -72.31 40.06
N THR A 23 -12.81 -71.23 39.81
CA THR A 23 -12.57 -70.26 38.74
C THR A 23 -11.18 -69.65 38.89
N ALA A 24 -10.17 -70.27 38.31
CA ALA A 24 -8.91 -69.62 37.97
C ALA A 24 -8.94 -69.34 36.47
N ALA A 25 -9.13 -68.08 36.10
CA ALA A 25 -8.81 -67.62 34.76
C ALA A 25 -7.37 -68.05 34.47
N ALA A 26 -7.17 -68.85 33.43
CA ALA A 26 -5.82 -69.14 32.96
C ALA A 26 -5.20 -67.80 32.59
N ALA A 27 -4.18 -67.36 33.33
CA ALA A 27 -3.40 -66.20 32.95
C ALA A 27 -2.84 -66.47 31.55
N LEU A 28 -3.23 -65.62 30.59
CA LEU A 28 -2.67 -65.64 29.26
C LEU A 28 -1.15 -65.37 29.37
N PRO A 29 -0.32 -65.89 28.46
CA PRO A 29 1.10 -65.57 28.46
C PRO A 29 1.29 -64.05 28.33
N PRO A 30 2.32 -63.48 28.99
CA PRO A 30 2.57 -62.03 28.95
C PRO A 30 2.66 -61.51 27.52
N GLY A 31 1.95 -60.42 27.28
CA GLY A 31 1.84 -59.74 25.99
C GLY A 31 0.41 -59.30 25.67
N CYS A 32 0.35 -58.43 24.67
CA CYS A 32 -0.84 -57.63 24.41
C CYS A 32 -2.16 -58.40 24.31
N GLY A 33 -3.13 -57.98 25.11
CA GLY A 33 -4.47 -58.54 25.23
C GLY A 33 -4.61 -59.56 26.37
N ASP A 34 -3.64 -59.65 27.29
CA ASP A 34 -3.70 -60.53 28.46
C ASP A 34 -4.41 -59.90 29.67
N GLY A 35 -4.67 -58.59 29.61
CA GLY A 35 -5.32 -57.79 30.66
C GLY A 35 -4.35 -57.23 31.71
N VAL A 36 -3.04 -57.27 31.46
CA VAL A 36 -1.97 -56.75 32.33
C VAL A 36 -1.02 -55.90 31.48
N VAL A 37 -0.83 -54.64 31.86
CA VAL A 37 0.13 -53.75 31.17
C VAL A 37 1.56 -54.21 31.43
N ASP A 38 2.20 -54.76 30.41
CA ASP A 38 3.60 -55.19 30.40
C ASP A 38 4.59 -54.06 30.07
N ALA A 39 5.90 -54.35 30.11
CA ALA A 39 6.96 -53.33 30.01
C ALA A 39 6.99 -52.55 28.68
N ASP A 40 6.47 -53.13 27.59
CA ASP A 40 6.43 -52.52 26.26
C ASP A 40 5.02 -52.00 25.90
N GLU A 41 4.10 -51.98 26.86
CA GLU A 41 2.69 -51.63 26.68
C GLU A 41 2.33 -50.35 27.44
N VAL A 42 1.39 -49.59 26.88
CA VAL A 42 0.87 -48.37 27.54
C VAL A 42 -0.52 -48.63 28.11
N CYS A 43 -1.28 -49.55 27.51
CA CYS A 43 -2.57 -50.04 27.98
C CYS A 43 -2.72 -51.53 27.65
N ASP A 44 -3.59 -52.23 28.40
CA ASP A 44 -4.05 -53.58 28.06
C ASP A 44 -5.42 -53.80 28.72
N ALA A 45 -6.48 -53.78 27.91
CA ALA A 45 -7.85 -54.06 28.35
C ALA A 45 -8.24 -55.54 28.14
N GLY A 46 -7.25 -56.39 27.88
CA GLY A 46 -7.40 -57.82 27.65
C GLY A 46 -8.19 -58.10 26.37
N PRO A 47 -9.17 -59.01 26.42
CA PRO A 47 -10.10 -59.26 25.32
C PRO A 47 -10.93 -58.05 24.87
N ALA A 48 -10.88 -56.93 25.61
CA ALA A 48 -11.57 -55.69 25.25
C ALA A 48 -10.71 -54.73 24.41
N ASN A 49 -9.46 -55.07 24.08
CA ASN A 49 -8.69 -54.32 23.08
C ASN A 49 -9.44 -54.33 21.74
N SER A 50 -9.43 -53.20 21.02
CA SER A 50 -10.18 -53.04 19.76
C SER A 50 -9.63 -51.94 18.87
N ASP A 51 -9.56 -52.22 17.57
CA ASP A 51 -9.22 -51.26 16.51
C ASP A 51 -10.47 -50.71 15.81
N THR A 52 -11.64 -50.83 16.46
CA THR A 52 -12.94 -50.38 15.88
C THR A 52 -13.89 -49.79 16.92
N ILE A 53 -13.53 -49.83 18.20
CA ILE A 53 -14.33 -49.30 19.29
C ILE A 53 -13.61 -48.06 19.82
N ALA A 54 -14.36 -46.96 19.91
CA ALA A 54 -13.86 -45.70 20.44
C ALA A 54 -13.31 -45.87 21.87
N ASP A 55 -12.20 -45.19 22.16
CA ASP A 55 -11.48 -45.16 23.44
C ASP A 55 -10.93 -46.51 23.91
N ALA A 56 -11.00 -47.54 23.07
CA ALA A 56 -10.45 -48.85 23.39
C ALA A 56 -8.92 -48.81 23.26
N CYS A 57 -8.26 -49.59 24.11
CA CYS A 57 -6.85 -49.91 23.88
C CYS A 57 -6.73 -50.62 22.54
N ARG A 58 -5.81 -50.18 21.66
CA ARG A 58 -5.61 -50.79 20.35
C ARG A 58 -5.03 -52.20 20.49
N SER A 59 -5.18 -53.02 19.46
CA SER A 59 -4.62 -54.39 19.45
C SER A 59 -3.09 -54.43 19.48
N THR A 60 -2.46 -53.27 19.39
CA THR A 60 -1.02 -53.02 19.58
C THR A 60 -0.64 -52.67 21.02
N CYS A 61 -1.62 -52.57 21.94
CA CYS A 61 -1.44 -52.16 23.34
C CYS A 61 -0.92 -50.74 23.55
N PHE A 62 -1.25 -49.89 22.57
CA PHE A 62 -1.18 -48.45 22.67
C PHE A 62 -2.60 -47.88 22.82
N PRO A 63 -2.76 -46.73 23.50
CA PRO A 63 -4.06 -46.10 23.63
C PRO A 63 -4.59 -45.71 22.24
N ALA A 64 -5.91 -45.59 22.17
CA ALA A 64 -6.61 -44.84 21.13
C ALA A 64 -5.88 -43.51 20.82
N SER A 65 -5.65 -43.22 19.54
CA SER A 65 -4.91 -42.06 19.08
C SER A 65 -5.27 -41.67 17.65
N CYS A 66 -5.40 -40.38 17.39
CA CYS A 66 -5.58 -39.83 16.06
C CYS A 66 -4.74 -40.49 14.96
N GLY A 67 -5.40 -40.83 13.86
CA GLY A 67 -4.86 -41.50 12.69
C GLY A 67 -4.96 -43.03 12.77
N ASP A 68 -5.78 -43.56 13.68
CA ASP A 68 -5.99 -45.01 13.83
C ASP A 68 -7.30 -45.53 13.18
N ALA A 69 -7.96 -44.66 12.44
CA ALA A 69 -9.21 -44.87 11.70
C ALA A 69 -10.45 -45.05 12.59
N VAL A 70 -10.38 -44.66 13.87
CA VAL A 70 -11.50 -44.74 14.80
C VAL A 70 -11.64 -43.43 15.56
N VAL A 71 -12.76 -42.73 15.32
CA VAL A 71 -13.07 -41.49 16.05
C VAL A 71 -13.23 -41.76 17.55
N ASP A 72 -12.26 -41.30 18.34
CA ASP A 72 -12.19 -41.41 19.79
C ASP A 72 -12.70 -40.15 20.51
N ALA A 73 -12.79 -40.20 21.84
CA ALA A 73 -13.26 -39.08 22.63
C ALA A 73 -12.29 -37.88 22.54
N GLY A 74 -12.75 -36.81 21.89
CA GLY A 74 -12.00 -35.57 21.72
C GLY A 74 -11.68 -35.26 20.25
N GLU A 75 -11.86 -36.25 19.37
CA GLU A 75 -11.64 -36.12 17.94
C GLU A 75 -12.91 -35.64 17.22
N GLY A 76 -12.73 -34.79 16.22
CA GLY A 76 -13.80 -34.36 15.31
C GLY A 76 -13.98 -35.30 14.11
N CYS A 77 -12.91 -36.01 13.74
CA CYS A 77 -12.78 -36.95 12.64
C CYS A 77 -11.59 -37.87 12.90
N ASP A 78 -11.49 -38.97 12.17
CA ASP A 78 -10.28 -39.80 12.04
C ASP A 78 -10.48 -40.63 10.76
N ASP A 79 -9.71 -40.34 9.73
CA ASP A 79 -9.74 -41.07 8.44
C ASP A 79 -8.62 -42.10 8.30
N GLY A 80 -7.84 -42.30 9.37
CA GLY A 80 -6.71 -43.22 9.42
C GLY A 80 -5.44 -42.70 8.77
N ALA A 81 -5.44 -41.47 8.24
CA ALA A 81 -4.24 -40.75 7.84
C ALA A 81 -3.85 -39.76 8.93
N GLY A 82 -2.54 -39.54 9.11
CA GLY A 82 -2.02 -38.51 10.02
C GLY A 82 -1.71 -37.20 9.29
N LEU A 83 -2.30 -36.99 8.11
CA LEU A 83 -2.05 -35.86 7.22
C LEU A 83 -3.31 -34.99 7.17
N GLY A 84 -3.14 -33.67 7.16
CA GLY A 84 -4.22 -32.70 6.96
C GLY A 84 -4.46 -32.36 5.49
N GLY A 85 -5.41 -31.46 5.24
CA GLY A 85 -5.78 -31.00 3.91
C GLY A 85 -6.81 -31.89 3.19
N ASP A 86 -7.27 -32.98 3.78
CA ASP A 86 -8.22 -33.92 3.19
C ASP A 86 -9.59 -33.95 3.91
N GLY A 87 -9.78 -33.05 4.88
CA GLY A 87 -10.98 -32.94 5.69
C GLY A 87 -10.78 -33.39 7.13
N CYS A 88 -9.66 -34.04 7.45
CA CYS A 88 -9.25 -34.35 8.80
C CYS A 88 -7.81 -33.94 9.07
N SER A 89 -7.62 -33.01 10.01
CA SER A 89 -6.28 -32.52 10.32
C SER A 89 -5.43 -33.60 11.02
N SER A 90 -4.10 -33.42 11.05
CA SER A 90 -3.16 -34.31 11.77
C SER A 90 -3.42 -34.42 13.29
N ALA A 91 -4.27 -33.53 13.83
CA ALA A 91 -4.73 -33.52 15.21
C ALA A 91 -6.20 -34.00 15.35
N CYS A 92 -6.74 -34.63 14.30
CA CYS A 92 -8.11 -35.16 14.23
C CYS A 92 -9.18 -34.08 14.44
N ALA A 93 -8.88 -32.86 14.00
CA ALA A 93 -9.83 -31.77 13.94
C ALA A 93 -10.49 -31.72 12.55
N LEU A 94 -11.80 -31.46 12.50
CA LEU A 94 -12.48 -31.23 11.23
C LEU A 94 -11.94 -29.97 10.56
N GLU A 95 -11.56 -30.10 9.30
CA GLU A 95 -11.09 -28.99 8.49
C GLU A 95 -12.26 -28.34 7.76
N THR A 96 -12.30 -27.00 7.74
CA THR A 96 -13.39 -26.25 7.12
C THR A 96 -12.81 -25.16 6.25
N GLY A 97 -13.02 -25.25 4.94
CA GLY A 97 -12.47 -24.31 3.99
C GLY A 97 -12.19 -25.00 2.67
N THR A 98 -11.15 -24.53 2.00
CA THR A 98 -10.60 -25.18 0.81
C THR A 98 -9.69 -26.30 1.27
N LEU A 99 -9.92 -27.50 0.75
CA LEU A 99 -9.09 -28.67 1.00
C LEU A 99 -8.15 -28.85 -0.17
N ASP A 100 -7.01 -29.45 0.10
CA ASP A 100 -6.01 -29.73 -0.90
C ASP A 100 -6.53 -30.72 -1.95
N THR A 101 -6.12 -30.51 -3.20
CA THR A 101 -6.48 -31.37 -4.31
C THR A 101 -5.31 -31.46 -5.27
N GLU A 102 -4.67 -32.62 -5.22
CA GLU A 102 -3.48 -32.89 -5.99
C GLU A 102 -3.76 -33.32 -7.44
N SER A 103 -2.95 -32.92 -8.42
CA SER A 103 -1.72 -32.11 -8.30
C SER A 103 -2.01 -30.61 -8.36
N ASN A 104 -1.36 -29.82 -7.51
CA ASN A 104 -1.36 -28.35 -7.61
C ASN A 104 0.03 -27.70 -7.38
N ASP A 105 1.08 -28.43 -7.74
CA ASP A 105 2.49 -28.07 -7.53
C ASP A 105 3.01 -26.87 -8.32
N THR A 106 2.15 -26.27 -9.16
CA THR A 106 2.49 -25.13 -10.00
C THR A 106 1.41 -24.04 -9.89
N TRP A 107 1.84 -22.79 -10.10
CA TRP A 107 0.94 -21.64 -10.04
C TRP A 107 -0.21 -21.75 -11.06
N GLU A 108 -0.01 -22.45 -12.18
CA GLU A 108 -1.02 -22.73 -13.21
C GLU A 108 -2.09 -23.74 -12.77
N GLU A 109 -1.72 -24.65 -11.87
CA GLU A 109 -2.56 -25.75 -11.38
C GLU A 109 -3.18 -25.43 -10.01
N ALA A 110 -2.99 -24.19 -9.53
CA ALA A 110 -3.35 -23.76 -8.20
C ALA A 110 -4.82 -23.98 -7.84
N THR A 111 -5.07 -24.64 -6.70
CA THR A 111 -6.42 -24.93 -6.20
C THR A 111 -7.14 -23.63 -5.81
N PRO A 112 -8.34 -23.33 -6.37
CA PRO A 112 -9.06 -22.10 -6.05
C PRO A 112 -9.55 -22.05 -4.61
N VAL A 113 -9.12 -21.02 -3.88
CA VAL A 113 -9.56 -20.78 -2.51
C VAL A 113 -10.95 -20.20 -2.51
N LEU A 114 -11.86 -20.87 -1.79
CA LEU A 114 -13.20 -20.36 -1.56
C LEU A 114 -13.13 -19.19 -0.57
N THR A 115 -13.34 -17.97 -1.09
CA THR A 115 -13.37 -16.76 -0.27
C THR A 115 -14.80 -16.31 0.01
N THR A 116 -15.02 -15.79 1.22
CA THR A 116 -16.22 -15.02 1.58
C THR A 116 -15.74 -13.63 2.00
N ASP A 117 -16.30 -12.59 1.39
CA ASP A 117 -15.87 -11.20 1.60
C ASP A 117 -14.35 -11.00 1.43
N GLY A 118 -13.75 -11.69 0.45
CA GLY A 118 -12.33 -11.57 0.12
C GLY A 118 -11.38 -12.35 1.03
N ALA A 119 -11.87 -13.15 1.98
CA ALA A 119 -11.02 -13.98 2.85
C ALA A 119 -11.41 -15.46 2.79
N GLY A 120 -10.41 -16.35 2.84
CA GLY A 120 -10.59 -17.79 2.83
C GLY A 120 -9.46 -18.52 3.55
N GLN A 121 -9.67 -19.80 3.84
CA GLN A 121 -8.69 -20.70 4.42
C GLN A 121 -8.46 -21.87 3.47
N ALA A 122 -7.21 -22.27 3.33
CA ALA A 122 -6.77 -23.46 2.64
C ALA A 122 -6.06 -24.38 3.62
N HIS A 123 -6.40 -25.66 3.59
CA HIS A 123 -5.81 -26.72 4.40
C HIS A 123 -4.99 -27.60 3.47
N GLY A 124 -3.76 -27.92 3.84
CA GLY A 124 -2.88 -28.76 3.04
C GLY A 124 -1.86 -29.52 3.88
N SER A 125 -1.13 -30.39 3.20
CA SER A 125 0.01 -31.13 3.72
C SER A 125 1.06 -31.19 2.62
N LEU A 126 2.35 -31.21 2.96
CA LEU A 126 3.42 -31.23 1.97
C LEU A 126 4.22 -32.53 2.09
N ALA A 127 4.41 -33.23 0.99
CA ALA A 127 5.41 -34.31 0.92
C ALA A 127 6.85 -33.76 0.66
N ASP A 128 7.87 -34.63 0.70
CA ASP A 128 9.25 -34.26 0.32
C ASP A 128 9.29 -33.61 -1.07
N GLN A 129 9.77 -32.36 -1.10
CA GLN A 129 9.89 -31.50 -2.29
C GLN A 129 8.57 -31.04 -2.92
N ASP A 130 7.48 -31.21 -2.20
CA ASP A 130 6.16 -30.78 -2.59
C ASP A 130 5.99 -29.26 -2.52
N VAL A 131 5.04 -28.76 -3.30
CA VAL A 131 4.63 -27.37 -3.36
C VAL A 131 3.12 -27.37 -3.48
N ASP A 132 2.43 -26.56 -2.70
CA ASP A 132 0.98 -26.42 -2.86
C ASP A 132 0.67 -25.01 -3.33
N CYS A 133 0.02 -24.87 -4.48
CA CYS A 133 -0.39 -23.57 -4.98
C CYS A 133 -1.89 -23.34 -4.83
N TRP A 134 -2.23 -22.14 -4.35
CA TRP A 134 -3.60 -21.70 -4.06
C TRP A 134 -3.94 -20.47 -4.87
N SER A 135 -5.07 -20.47 -5.59
CA SER A 135 -5.49 -19.32 -6.40
C SER A 135 -6.57 -18.46 -5.72
N VAL A 136 -6.49 -17.14 -5.91
CA VAL A 136 -7.42 -16.15 -5.37
C VAL A 136 -7.74 -15.08 -6.42
N GLU A 137 -9.01 -14.67 -6.48
CA GLU A 137 -9.44 -13.55 -7.32
C GLU A 137 -9.22 -12.21 -6.61
N VAL A 138 -8.56 -11.28 -7.29
CA VAL A 138 -8.16 -9.98 -6.74
C VAL A 138 -8.74 -8.86 -7.60
N PRO A 139 -9.40 -7.85 -7.01
CA PRO A 139 -9.85 -6.69 -7.77
C PRO A 139 -8.66 -5.87 -8.28
N ALA A 140 -8.87 -5.10 -9.36
CA ALA A 140 -7.88 -4.13 -9.81
C ALA A 140 -7.58 -3.12 -8.69
N CYS A 141 -6.30 -2.76 -8.55
CA CYS A 141 -5.81 -1.94 -7.44
C CYS A 141 -6.09 -2.58 -6.08
N GLY A 142 -5.99 -3.90 -5.98
CA GLY A 142 -6.16 -4.67 -4.75
C GLY A 142 -4.83 -4.98 -4.04
N ALA A 143 -4.91 -5.77 -2.98
CA ALA A 143 -3.77 -6.38 -2.31
C ALA A 143 -4.05 -7.87 -2.02
N ILE A 144 -2.99 -8.65 -1.80
CA ILE A 144 -3.05 -10.06 -1.42
C ILE A 144 -2.21 -10.27 -0.16
N GLU A 145 -2.85 -10.69 0.91
CA GLU A 145 -2.19 -11.10 2.15
C GLU A 145 -2.36 -12.61 2.34
N ALA A 146 -1.29 -13.28 2.79
CA ALA A 146 -1.36 -14.69 3.12
C ALA A 146 -0.57 -14.99 4.40
N THR A 147 -1.17 -15.75 5.32
CA THR A 147 -0.57 -16.06 6.63
C THR A 147 -0.84 -17.50 7.02
N GLU A 148 0.21 -18.24 7.37
CA GLU A 148 0.11 -19.55 8.02
C GLU A 148 -0.50 -19.37 9.42
N LEU A 149 -1.57 -20.10 9.71
CA LEU A 149 -2.25 -20.02 11.00
C LEU A 149 -1.62 -20.95 12.02
N ALA A 150 -1.44 -20.43 13.24
CA ALA A 150 -0.92 -21.20 14.35
C ALA A 150 -1.85 -22.37 14.75
N PRO A 151 -1.30 -23.48 15.25
CA PRO A 151 0.12 -23.72 15.54
C PRO A 151 0.95 -24.01 14.28
N CYS A 152 2.06 -23.29 14.10
CA CYS A 152 2.90 -23.41 12.92
C CYS A 152 3.90 -24.55 13.07
N GLY A 153 4.02 -25.35 12.01
CA GLY A 153 4.80 -26.58 11.97
C GLY A 153 6.26 -26.35 11.57
N PRO A 154 6.85 -27.23 10.73
CA PRO A 154 8.10 -26.94 10.04
C PRO A 154 8.02 -25.62 9.28
N ALA A 155 9.12 -24.87 9.25
CA ALA A 155 9.19 -23.57 8.59
C ALA A 155 8.77 -23.62 7.11
N LEU A 156 7.75 -22.84 6.74
CA LEU A 156 7.24 -22.69 5.39
C LEU A 156 7.73 -21.40 4.72
N THR A 157 7.69 -21.35 3.39
CA THR A 157 7.85 -20.14 2.57
C THR A 157 6.65 -19.95 1.67
N LEU A 158 6.31 -18.70 1.40
CA LEU A 158 5.23 -18.33 0.49
C LEU A 158 5.80 -17.64 -0.75
N ALA A 159 5.27 -17.95 -1.92
CA ALA A 159 5.63 -17.33 -3.19
C ALA A 159 4.38 -16.80 -3.88
N LEU A 160 4.35 -15.50 -4.19
CA LEU A 160 3.23 -14.87 -4.88
C LEU A 160 3.52 -14.74 -6.37
N HIS A 161 2.68 -15.39 -7.17
CA HIS A 161 2.72 -15.34 -8.63
C HIS A 161 1.60 -14.48 -9.20
N ALA A 162 1.97 -13.60 -10.13
CA ALA A 162 1.05 -12.80 -10.92
C ALA A 162 0.28 -13.65 -11.94
N PRO A 163 -0.79 -13.12 -12.58
CA PRO A 163 -1.57 -13.85 -13.57
C PRO A 163 -0.76 -14.33 -14.79
N ASP A 164 0.40 -13.71 -15.05
CA ASP A 164 1.34 -14.11 -16.10
C ASP A 164 2.38 -15.16 -15.65
N GLY A 165 2.31 -15.59 -14.40
CA GLY A 165 3.21 -16.56 -13.76
C GLY A 165 4.48 -15.96 -13.14
N SER A 166 4.71 -14.66 -13.27
CA SER A 166 5.89 -14.02 -12.69
C SER A 166 5.83 -14.01 -11.17
N LEU A 167 6.96 -14.35 -10.52
CA LEU A 167 7.11 -14.24 -9.08
C LEU A 167 7.33 -12.77 -8.70
N VAL A 168 6.39 -12.16 -7.98
CA VAL A 168 6.43 -10.72 -7.65
C VAL A 168 6.68 -10.43 -6.18
N ALA A 169 6.37 -11.38 -5.29
CA ALA A 169 6.56 -11.23 -3.86
C ALA A 169 6.77 -12.59 -3.18
N SER A 170 7.29 -12.58 -1.95
CA SER A 170 7.54 -13.80 -1.17
C SER A 170 7.32 -13.53 0.32
N GLY A 171 6.84 -14.54 1.02
CA GLY A 171 6.66 -14.57 2.47
C GLY A 171 7.58 -15.59 3.13
N ALA A 172 7.93 -15.34 4.39
CA ALA A 172 8.82 -16.20 5.17
C ALA A 172 8.35 -16.24 6.63
N PRO A 173 8.87 -17.18 7.45
CA PRO A 173 8.51 -17.28 8.85
C PRO A 173 8.93 -16.04 9.65
N GLY A 174 8.00 -15.51 10.43
CA GLY A 174 8.24 -14.44 11.39
C GLY A 174 8.87 -14.93 12.71
N ASP A 175 8.86 -14.06 13.72
CA ASP A 175 9.34 -14.38 15.08
C ASP A 175 8.49 -15.45 15.79
N ASP A 176 7.23 -15.61 15.39
CA ASP A 176 6.32 -16.66 15.86
C ASP A 176 6.48 -17.99 15.12
N GLY A 177 7.33 -18.02 14.08
CA GLY A 177 7.62 -19.20 13.27
C GLY A 177 6.61 -19.45 12.14
N CYS A 178 5.57 -18.63 12.02
CA CYS A 178 4.54 -18.76 10.99
C CYS A 178 4.92 -17.98 9.74
N ALA A 179 4.74 -18.57 8.56
CA ALA A 179 5.00 -17.88 7.31
C ALA A 179 3.98 -16.78 7.02
N THR A 180 4.45 -15.59 6.67
CA THR A 180 3.58 -14.45 6.32
C THR A 180 4.07 -13.77 5.05
N LEU A 181 3.12 -13.49 4.14
CA LEU A 181 3.22 -12.59 3.01
C LEU A 181 2.42 -11.33 3.36
N ASP A 182 3.12 -10.33 3.90
CA ASP A 182 2.54 -9.06 4.33
C ASP A 182 2.69 -8.00 3.22
N PRO A 183 1.60 -7.46 2.64
CA PRO A 183 1.67 -6.45 1.58
C PRO A 183 2.39 -5.16 1.97
N LEU A 184 2.50 -4.84 3.26
CA LEU A 184 3.24 -3.67 3.73
C LEU A 184 4.75 -3.84 3.51
N THR A 185 5.27 -5.05 3.74
CA THR A 185 6.70 -5.35 3.64
C THR A 185 7.08 -6.02 2.31
N ALA A 186 6.11 -6.60 1.61
CA ALA A 186 6.25 -7.20 0.29
C ALA A 186 5.46 -6.39 -0.76
N PRO A 187 6.04 -5.31 -1.32
CA PRO A 187 5.29 -4.36 -2.14
C PRO A 187 4.74 -4.92 -3.45
N GLY A 188 5.24 -6.06 -3.94
CA GLY A 188 4.65 -6.77 -5.08
C GLY A 188 3.28 -7.38 -4.81
N ALA A 189 2.81 -7.37 -3.56
CA ALA A 189 1.51 -7.90 -3.15
C ALA A 189 0.44 -6.82 -2.90
N ARG A 190 0.69 -5.56 -3.26
CA ARG A 190 -0.29 -4.46 -3.15
C ARG A 190 -0.31 -3.57 -4.39
N TRP A 191 -1.45 -2.91 -4.60
CA TRP A 191 -1.72 -2.12 -5.82
C TRP A 191 -1.56 -2.96 -7.08
N VAL A 192 -2.07 -4.19 -7.02
CA VAL A 192 -1.90 -5.18 -8.09
C VAL A 192 -2.99 -5.03 -9.15
N GLU A 193 -2.71 -5.53 -10.35
CA GLU A 193 -3.73 -5.66 -11.38
C GLU A 193 -4.82 -6.67 -10.98
N GLY A 194 -6.02 -6.46 -11.52
CA GLY A 194 -7.14 -7.34 -11.25
C GLY A 194 -6.99 -8.67 -12.01
N GLY A 195 -7.30 -9.78 -11.35
CA GLY A 195 -7.24 -11.11 -11.96
C GLY A 195 -7.04 -12.23 -10.95
N THR A 196 -6.71 -13.41 -11.47
CA THR A 196 -6.41 -14.60 -10.68
C THR A 196 -4.92 -14.63 -10.30
N TRP A 197 -4.64 -14.60 -9.01
CA TRP A 197 -3.29 -14.64 -8.44
C TRP A 197 -3.05 -15.96 -7.73
N SER A 198 -1.81 -16.45 -7.68
CA SER A 198 -1.47 -17.71 -7.01
C SER A 198 -0.48 -17.50 -5.87
N VAL A 199 -0.79 -18.05 -4.68
CA VAL A 199 0.12 -18.15 -3.53
C VAL A 199 0.57 -19.59 -3.40
N CYS A 200 1.86 -19.85 -3.58
CA CYS A 200 2.45 -21.18 -3.46
C CYS A 200 3.18 -21.34 -2.13
N VAL A 201 2.94 -22.45 -1.45
CA VAL A 201 3.51 -22.84 -0.16
C VAL A 201 4.57 -23.91 -0.38
N SER A 202 5.70 -23.82 0.31
CA SER A 202 6.72 -24.89 0.30
C SER A 202 7.48 -24.94 1.62
N ALA A 203 7.93 -26.13 2.01
CA ALA A 203 8.79 -26.27 3.18
C ALA A 203 10.22 -25.76 2.90
N VAL A 204 10.79 -24.96 3.82
CA VAL A 204 12.15 -24.36 3.68
C VAL A 204 13.24 -25.41 3.44
N ASN A 205 13.10 -26.60 4.04
CA ASN A 205 14.06 -27.69 3.91
C ASN A 205 13.56 -28.85 3.03
N LYS A 206 12.48 -28.64 2.25
CA LYS A 206 11.84 -29.68 1.43
C LYS A 206 11.44 -30.92 2.24
N SER A 207 11.12 -30.75 3.52
CA SER A 207 10.69 -31.83 4.42
C SER A 207 9.19 -32.04 4.34
N ASP A 208 8.73 -33.23 4.75
CA ASP A 208 7.32 -33.51 4.96
C ASP A 208 6.72 -32.53 6.00
N VAL A 209 5.49 -32.08 5.75
CA VAL A 209 4.66 -31.25 6.62
C VAL A 209 3.32 -31.92 6.71
N ASP A 210 3.01 -32.49 7.87
CA ASP A 210 1.81 -33.29 8.07
C ASP A 210 0.52 -32.46 7.95
N ASP A 211 0.57 -31.15 8.25
CA ASP A 211 -0.61 -30.27 8.26
C ASP A 211 -0.17 -28.79 8.27
N TYR A 212 -0.83 -27.95 7.47
CA TYR A 212 -0.79 -26.50 7.60
C TYR A 212 -2.13 -25.88 7.21
N VAL A 213 -2.39 -24.69 7.74
CA VAL A 213 -3.55 -23.88 7.36
C VAL A 213 -3.07 -22.52 6.88
N LEU A 214 -3.37 -22.17 5.63
CA LEU A 214 -3.07 -20.87 5.05
C LEU A 214 -4.34 -20.02 4.99
N ALA A 215 -4.33 -18.90 5.72
CA ALA A 215 -5.33 -17.85 5.52
C ALA A 215 -4.89 -16.95 4.36
N ILE A 216 -5.77 -16.77 3.37
CA ILE A 216 -5.55 -15.85 2.24
C ILE A 216 -6.66 -14.80 2.27
N SER A 217 -6.29 -13.53 2.13
CA SER A 217 -7.25 -12.44 2.04
C SER A 217 -6.86 -11.37 1.02
N THR A 218 -7.85 -10.63 0.54
CA THR A 218 -7.68 -9.47 -0.35
C THR A 218 -8.05 -8.16 0.37
N PRO A 219 -7.20 -7.68 1.30
CA PRO A 219 -7.47 -6.46 2.06
C PRO A 219 -7.49 -5.22 1.15
N ASP A 220 -8.13 -4.15 1.63
CA ASP A 220 -8.05 -2.84 1.01
C ASP A 220 -6.61 -2.29 1.13
N PRO A 221 -5.88 -2.08 0.02
CA PRO A 221 -4.51 -1.59 0.07
C PRO A 221 -4.38 -0.20 0.72
N LYS A 222 -5.42 0.65 0.64
CA LYS A 222 -5.41 1.97 1.30
C LYS A 222 -5.32 1.86 2.82
N ALA A 223 -5.86 0.79 3.40
CA ALA A 223 -5.83 0.56 4.84
C ALA A 223 -4.46 0.05 5.37
N ILE A 224 -3.56 -0.41 4.48
CA ILE A 224 -2.29 -1.04 4.83
C ILE A 224 -1.18 0.00 5.08
N GLY A 225 -1.19 1.10 4.32
CA GLY A 225 -0.27 2.23 4.46
C GLY A 225 0.44 2.64 3.18
N ALA A 226 1.27 3.68 3.26
CA ALA A 226 1.81 4.39 2.09
C ALA A 226 2.62 3.51 1.11
N PRO A 227 2.48 3.72 -0.22
CA PRO A 227 3.24 3.02 -1.24
C PRO A 227 4.74 3.26 -1.04
N THR A 228 5.54 2.24 -1.32
CA THR A 228 7.01 2.27 -1.21
C THR A 228 7.68 2.70 -2.52
N SER A 229 6.88 2.86 -3.57
CA SER A 229 7.31 3.17 -4.93
C SER A 229 6.12 3.55 -5.80
N GLY A 230 6.31 4.47 -6.73
CA GLY A 230 5.25 5.02 -7.60
C GLY A 230 5.21 6.54 -7.51
N SER A 231 4.57 7.17 -8.49
CA SER A 231 4.11 8.56 -8.33
C SER A 231 2.84 8.56 -7.48
N ASP A 232 2.67 9.63 -6.70
CA ASP A 232 1.57 9.88 -5.77
C ASP A 232 1.44 11.41 -5.73
N THR A 233 0.61 11.94 -6.63
CA THR A 233 0.56 13.36 -7.00
C THR A 233 -0.05 14.22 -5.90
N ASP A 234 -1.08 13.75 -5.22
CA ASP A 234 -1.74 14.45 -4.10
C ASP A 234 -1.25 13.99 -2.71
N ALA A 235 -0.40 12.97 -2.66
CA ALA A 235 0.17 12.39 -1.44
C ALA A 235 -0.88 11.75 -0.51
N ASP A 236 -2.00 11.24 -1.04
CA ASP A 236 -3.06 10.58 -0.28
C ASP A 236 -2.78 9.10 0.03
N THR A 237 -1.65 8.57 -0.45
CA THR A 237 -1.18 7.18 -0.35
C THR A 237 -1.79 6.18 -1.33
N ILE A 238 -2.54 6.65 -2.32
CA ILE A 238 -2.91 5.89 -3.50
C ILE A 238 -1.88 6.22 -4.60
N PRO A 239 -1.27 5.22 -5.26
CA PRO A 239 -0.39 5.51 -6.38
C PRO A 239 -1.21 6.01 -7.57
N ASP A 240 -0.69 6.97 -8.35
CA ASP A 240 -1.35 7.60 -9.50
C ASP A 240 -2.05 6.62 -10.46
N THR A 241 -1.46 5.43 -10.66
CA THR A 241 -2.02 4.38 -11.54
C THR A 241 -3.34 3.79 -11.04
N CYS A 242 -3.61 3.94 -9.75
CA CYS A 242 -4.77 3.45 -9.04
C CYS A 242 -5.62 4.58 -8.43
N ASP A 243 -5.25 5.84 -8.72
CA ASP A 243 -5.99 6.99 -8.26
C ASP A 243 -7.00 7.45 -9.31
N ALA A 244 -8.21 7.72 -8.85
CA ALA A 244 -9.28 8.27 -9.67
C ALA A 244 -9.33 9.80 -9.63
N ASP A 245 -8.62 10.44 -8.71
CA ASP A 245 -8.54 11.88 -8.45
C ASP A 245 -7.08 12.22 -8.12
N LEU A 246 -6.25 12.34 -9.16
CA LEU A 246 -4.79 12.38 -9.07
C LEU A 246 -4.26 13.55 -8.24
N ASP A 247 -4.96 14.69 -8.26
CA ASP A 247 -4.53 15.91 -7.58
C ASP A 247 -5.37 16.23 -6.33
N GLY A 248 -6.27 15.32 -5.96
CA GLY A 248 -7.03 15.32 -4.72
C GLY A 248 -7.98 16.50 -4.58
N ASP A 249 -8.47 17.03 -5.70
CA ASP A 249 -9.26 18.27 -5.73
C ASP A 249 -10.78 18.05 -5.62
N GLY A 250 -11.18 16.77 -5.59
CA GLY A 250 -12.56 16.31 -5.48
C GLY A 250 -13.23 16.04 -6.84
N MET A 251 -12.52 16.24 -7.95
CA MET A 251 -12.96 15.93 -9.31
C MET A 251 -12.25 14.69 -9.84
N ALA A 252 -13.00 13.74 -10.38
CA ALA A 252 -12.38 12.56 -10.97
C ALA A 252 -11.62 12.93 -12.26
N ASN A 253 -10.49 12.27 -12.51
CA ASN A 253 -9.60 12.52 -13.66
C ASN A 253 -10.30 12.54 -15.04
N ASP A 254 -11.43 11.84 -15.18
CA ASP A 254 -12.20 11.78 -16.44
C ASP A 254 -13.22 12.92 -16.60
N ALA A 255 -13.49 13.63 -15.52
CA ALA A 255 -14.38 14.79 -15.45
C ALA A 255 -13.63 16.10 -15.18
N ASP A 256 -12.33 16.01 -14.89
CA ASP A 256 -11.46 17.12 -14.56
C ASP A 256 -10.73 17.65 -15.82
N ASN A 257 -10.75 18.96 -16.01
CA ASN A 257 -10.03 19.64 -17.08
C ASN A 257 -8.57 19.98 -16.72
N CYS A 258 -8.14 19.72 -15.48
CA CYS A 258 -6.76 19.76 -15.04
C CYS A 258 -6.33 18.55 -14.18
N PRO A 259 -6.37 17.29 -14.69
CA PRO A 259 -6.17 16.06 -13.90
C PRO A 259 -4.82 15.87 -13.16
N GLU A 260 -3.89 16.82 -13.26
CA GLU A 260 -2.59 16.76 -12.56
C GLU A 260 -2.36 18.04 -11.72
N VAL A 261 -3.30 18.98 -11.71
CA VAL A 261 -3.17 20.31 -11.12
C VAL A 261 -4.49 20.76 -10.50
N SER A 262 -4.55 20.61 -9.17
CA SER A 262 -5.75 20.86 -8.37
C SER A 262 -6.43 22.20 -8.68
N ASN A 263 -7.67 22.12 -9.18
CA ASN A 263 -8.53 23.27 -9.52
C ASN A 263 -10.02 23.03 -9.20
N GLY A 264 -10.33 22.09 -8.31
CA GLY A 264 -11.64 21.68 -7.83
C GLY A 264 -12.09 22.32 -6.49
N PRO A 265 -13.27 21.90 -5.96
CA PRO A 265 -13.85 22.48 -4.75
C PRO A 265 -13.17 22.05 -3.45
N ASP A 266 -12.45 20.93 -3.47
CA ASP A 266 -11.74 20.38 -2.32
C ASP A 266 -10.21 20.61 -2.41
N THR A 267 -9.74 21.41 -3.39
CA THR A 267 -8.33 21.79 -3.58
C THR A 267 -7.68 22.22 -2.26
N PRO A 268 -6.60 21.53 -1.83
CA PRO A 268 -5.79 21.98 -0.72
C PRO A 268 -5.27 23.40 -0.98
N ALA A 269 -5.41 24.27 0.02
CA ALA A 269 -4.90 25.63 -0.10
C ALA A 269 -3.39 25.60 -0.44
N PRO A 270 -2.92 26.48 -1.35
CA PRO A 270 -1.51 26.62 -1.65
C PRO A 270 -0.65 26.65 -0.38
N ALA A 271 0.50 25.97 -0.40
CA ALA A 271 1.39 25.88 0.74
C ALA A 271 2.81 26.34 0.40
N LEU A 272 3.52 26.85 1.41
CA LEU A 272 4.96 27.07 1.28
C LEU A 272 5.69 25.72 1.29
N SER A 273 6.85 25.65 0.64
CA SER A 273 7.71 24.48 0.74
C SER A 273 8.17 24.24 2.18
N SER A 274 8.65 23.04 2.48
CA SER A 274 9.24 22.73 3.80
C SER A 274 10.43 23.63 4.18
N SER A 275 11.02 24.33 3.20
CA SER A 275 12.09 25.33 3.39
C SER A 275 11.59 26.78 3.34
N GLY A 276 10.28 26.99 3.30
CA GLY A 276 9.60 28.30 3.35
C GLY A 276 9.49 29.03 2.01
N TYR A 277 9.81 28.38 0.89
CA TYR A 277 9.74 29.02 -0.43
C TYR A 277 8.31 29.02 -0.99
N ILE A 278 7.99 30.10 -1.70
CA ILE A 278 6.72 30.24 -2.41
C ILE A 278 6.81 29.47 -3.74
N ARG A 279 5.87 28.54 -3.94
CA ARG A 279 5.80 27.68 -5.13
C ARG A 279 4.53 27.86 -5.96
N HIS A 280 3.65 28.77 -5.54
CA HIS A 280 2.40 29.08 -6.22
C HIS A 280 2.42 30.56 -6.61
N TRP A 281 2.26 30.85 -7.89
CA TRP A 281 2.32 32.20 -8.42
C TRP A 281 1.24 32.43 -9.48
N LEU A 282 0.65 33.62 -9.48
CA LEU A 282 0.16 34.20 -10.73
C LEU A 282 1.37 34.72 -11.48
N SER A 283 1.47 34.40 -12.77
CA SER A 283 2.62 34.71 -13.62
C SER A 283 2.14 35.43 -14.87
N ALA A 284 2.88 36.45 -15.30
CA ALA A 284 2.62 37.13 -16.56
C ALA A 284 3.94 37.52 -17.23
N GLY A 285 4.10 37.14 -18.49
CA GLY A 285 5.29 37.44 -19.26
C GLY A 285 5.49 36.49 -20.46
N PRO A 286 6.60 36.63 -21.17
CA PRO A 286 7.61 37.67 -21.02
C PRO A 286 7.17 38.97 -21.73
N PHE A 287 7.26 40.10 -21.05
CA PHE A 287 7.12 41.43 -21.63
C PHE A 287 8.43 41.86 -22.29
N THR A 288 8.36 42.52 -23.45
CA THR A 288 9.54 43.04 -24.15
C THR A 288 9.37 44.52 -24.50
N GLY A 289 10.47 45.19 -24.82
CA GLY A 289 10.45 46.60 -25.24
C GLY A 289 10.42 47.64 -24.11
N GLY A 290 10.52 47.21 -22.85
CA GLY A 290 10.56 48.10 -21.69
C GLY A 290 11.80 49.01 -21.68
N VAL A 291 11.59 50.31 -21.43
CA VAL A 291 12.65 51.32 -21.35
C VAL A 291 13.25 51.35 -19.94
N THR A 292 14.55 51.06 -19.83
CA THR A 292 15.27 51.04 -18.55
C THR A 292 16.38 52.09 -18.48
N THR A 293 16.79 52.44 -17.26
CA THR A 293 17.92 53.31 -16.96
C THR A 293 19.26 52.57 -16.83
N ALA A 294 19.25 51.23 -16.72
CA ALA A 294 20.45 50.38 -16.65
C ALA A 294 20.15 48.98 -17.23
N GLU A 295 21.14 48.32 -17.84
CA GLU A 295 20.98 47.09 -18.63
C GLU A 295 20.10 46.03 -17.96
N CYS A 296 20.39 45.73 -16.69
CA CYS A 296 19.72 44.69 -15.90
C CYS A 296 18.63 45.23 -14.97
N ARG A 297 18.52 46.56 -14.77
CA ARG A 297 17.47 47.13 -13.92
C ARG A 297 16.11 47.01 -14.61
N PRO A 298 15.04 46.54 -13.95
CA PRO A 298 13.70 46.53 -14.52
C PRO A 298 13.28 47.90 -15.06
N SER A 299 12.45 47.87 -16.10
CA SER A 299 11.92 49.08 -16.71
C SER A 299 10.92 49.78 -15.79
N GLU A 300 10.83 51.11 -15.91
CA GLU A 300 9.82 51.94 -15.23
C GLU A 300 8.43 51.80 -15.89
N GLN A 301 8.32 51.00 -16.97
CA GLN A 301 7.07 50.80 -17.67
C GLN A 301 6.21 49.77 -16.92
N ALA A 302 5.05 50.22 -16.42
CA ALA A 302 4.05 49.36 -15.80
C ALA A 302 3.27 48.60 -16.89
N PHE A 303 3.48 47.29 -16.98
CA PHE A 303 2.76 46.43 -17.93
C PHE A 303 1.41 45.94 -17.39
N VAL A 304 1.29 45.79 -16.06
CA VAL A 304 0.12 45.18 -15.40
C VAL A 304 -0.60 46.11 -14.40
N GLY A 305 -0.28 47.40 -14.37
CA GLY A 305 -0.93 48.37 -13.48
C GLY A 305 -0.38 48.41 -12.04
N GLU A 306 0.92 48.68 -11.90
CA GLU A 306 1.70 48.61 -10.65
C GLU A 306 1.27 49.62 -9.53
N ASP A 307 0.44 50.63 -9.85
CA ASP A 307 0.10 51.77 -8.97
C ASP A 307 -1.04 51.51 -7.96
N GLY A 308 -1.36 50.26 -7.65
CA GLY A 308 -2.47 49.94 -6.74
C GLY A 308 -2.55 48.47 -6.32
N PRO A 309 -3.56 48.11 -5.50
CA PRO A 309 -3.82 46.71 -5.17
C PRO A 309 -4.25 45.97 -6.43
N LEU A 310 -3.34 45.13 -6.94
CA LEU A 310 -3.66 44.17 -7.98
C LEU A 310 -4.53 43.05 -7.37
N ALA A 311 -5.49 42.59 -8.17
CA ALA A 311 -6.39 41.47 -7.89
C ALA A 311 -6.76 40.68 -9.16
N PRO A 312 -5.80 40.35 -10.06
CA PRO A 312 -6.09 39.54 -11.23
C PRO A 312 -6.41 38.09 -10.84
N ALA A 313 -7.24 37.44 -11.64
CA ALA A 313 -7.42 35.99 -11.70
C ALA A 313 -6.57 35.38 -12.84
N VAL A 314 -6.57 34.05 -12.94
CA VAL A 314 -6.06 33.37 -14.13
C VAL A 314 -6.91 33.78 -15.35
N ALA A 315 -6.31 33.81 -16.54
CA ALA A 315 -6.89 34.31 -17.79
C ALA A 315 -7.22 35.82 -17.83
N ASP A 316 -7.12 36.56 -16.72
CA ASP A 316 -7.30 38.01 -16.74
C ASP A 316 -6.21 38.68 -17.61
N PRO A 317 -6.53 39.78 -18.32
CA PRO A 317 -5.55 40.50 -19.12
C PRO A 317 -4.37 41.04 -18.30
N ALA A 318 -3.16 40.79 -18.79
CA ALA A 318 -1.89 41.30 -18.29
C ALA A 318 -1.19 42.10 -19.41
N GLY A 319 -1.67 43.31 -19.70
CA GLY A 319 -1.23 44.07 -20.87
C GLY A 319 -1.75 43.42 -22.16
N ASP A 320 -0.83 43.04 -23.07
CA ASP A 320 -1.15 42.28 -24.30
C ASP A 320 -1.08 40.76 -24.09
N LEU A 321 -0.81 40.30 -22.85
CA LEU A 321 -0.76 38.90 -22.42
C LEU A 321 -1.90 38.61 -21.44
N VAL A 322 -1.88 37.45 -20.82
CA VAL A 322 -2.80 37.02 -19.75
C VAL A 322 -2.01 36.60 -18.50
N TRP A 323 -2.69 36.59 -17.35
CA TRP A 323 -2.17 35.97 -16.14
C TRP A 323 -2.38 34.45 -16.19
N THR A 324 -1.32 33.70 -15.93
CA THR A 324 -1.35 32.23 -15.84
C THR A 324 -1.01 31.77 -14.42
N TYR A 325 -1.35 30.52 -14.09
CA TYR A 325 -0.89 29.90 -12.86
C TYR A 325 0.47 29.20 -13.06
N ALA A 326 1.35 29.34 -12.07
CA ALA A 326 2.60 28.58 -12.00
C ALA A 326 2.71 27.85 -10.67
N LEU A 327 2.65 26.51 -10.75
CA LEU A 327 3.01 25.58 -9.68
C LEU A 327 4.43 25.07 -9.87
N LEU A 328 5.28 25.24 -8.87
CA LEU A 328 6.69 24.87 -8.94
C LEU A 328 6.98 23.56 -8.20
N SER A 329 7.64 22.61 -8.88
CA SER A 329 8.18 21.40 -8.23
C SER A 329 9.49 21.66 -7.46
N ALA A 330 10.11 22.83 -7.65
CA ALA A 330 11.34 23.27 -7.00
C ALA A 330 11.16 24.59 -6.22
N ASP A 331 12.13 24.92 -5.36
CA ASP A 331 12.14 26.16 -4.56
C ASP A 331 12.51 27.43 -5.37
N SER A 332 12.66 27.30 -6.70
CA SER A 332 12.93 28.39 -7.62
C SER A 332 12.07 28.28 -8.87
N TYR A 333 11.56 29.40 -9.35
CA TYR A 333 10.87 29.51 -10.62
C TYR A 333 11.89 29.71 -11.74
N ASP A 334 12.05 28.71 -12.60
CA ASP A 334 12.79 28.84 -13.86
C ASP A 334 11.87 29.39 -14.95
N PHE A 335 12.07 30.65 -15.32
CA PHE A 335 11.28 31.33 -16.35
C PHE A 335 11.61 30.83 -17.77
N THR A 336 12.67 30.05 -17.97
CA THR A 336 12.96 29.44 -19.29
C THR A 336 11.96 28.36 -19.65
N VAL A 337 11.25 27.78 -18.68
CA VAL A 337 10.23 26.77 -18.91
C VAL A 337 8.99 27.37 -19.61
N PRO A 338 8.28 28.36 -19.04
CA PRO A 338 7.11 28.95 -19.69
C PRO A 338 7.47 29.90 -20.83
N TYR A 339 8.63 30.56 -20.79
CA TYR A 339 8.93 31.69 -21.68
C TYR A 339 10.09 31.44 -22.64
N GLY A 340 10.73 30.27 -22.54
CA GLY A 340 11.82 29.86 -23.41
C GLY A 340 13.15 30.61 -23.22
N TRP A 341 14.08 30.30 -24.12
CA TRP A 341 15.40 30.91 -24.21
C TRP A 341 15.37 32.01 -25.27
N ALA A 342 15.39 33.29 -24.88
CA ALA A 342 15.22 34.41 -25.81
C ALA A 342 16.33 35.48 -25.73
N THR A 343 16.37 36.36 -26.74
CA THR A 343 17.44 37.37 -26.95
C THR A 343 17.01 38.84 -27.10
N PRO A 344 15.74 39.27 -27.04
CA PRO A 344 15.47 40.60 -26.51
C PRO A 344 15.48 40.55 -24.98
N SER A 345 15.89 41.66 -24.35
CA SER A 345 15.68 41.87 -22.91
C SER A 345 14.20 41.77 -22.60
N ARG A 346 13.87 41.06 -21.52
CA ARG A 346 12.49 40.71 -21.19
C ARG A 346 12.22 40.84 -19.71
N GLU A 347 10.95 40.94 -19.38
CA GLU A 347 10.49 41.14 -18.00
C GLU A 347 9.32 40.21 -17.72
N SER A 348 9.26 39.64 -16.52
CA SER A 348 8.13 38.87 -16.04
C SER A 348 7.60 39.48 -14.75
N TYR A 349 6.31 39.32 -14.52
CA TYR A 349 5.68 39.62 -13.25
C TYR A 349 5.24 38.32 -12.60
N THR A 350 5.40 38.26 -11.29
CA THR A 350 4.75 37.25 -10.47
C THR A 350 4.05 37.90 -9.29
N LEU A 351 2.88 37.37 -8.93
CA LEU A 351 2.03 37.89 -7.86
C LEU A 351 1.56 36.74 -6.98
N VAL A 352 1.57 36.98 -5.68
CA VAL A 352 1.02 36.07 -4.66
C VAL A 352 0.43 36.88 -3.51
N TYR A 353 -0.63 36.35 -2.90
CA TYR A 353 -1.20 36.85 -1.66
C TYR A 353 -0.80 35.95 -0.51
N LEU A 354 -0.50 36.54 0.65
CA LEU A 354 -0.02 35.82 1.81
C LEU A 354 -0.86 36.20 3.02
N GLN A 355 -1.54 35.21 3.59
CA GLN A 355 -2.22 35.37 4.87
C GLN A 355 -1.24 35.16 6.01
N SER A 356 -1.26 36.09 6.96
CA SER A 356 -0.57 35.94 8.24
C SER A 356 -1.57 35.94 9.38
N ALA A 357 -1.47 34.96 10.27
CA ALA A 357 -2.30 34.91 11.48
C ALA A 357 -1.96 36.02 12.49
N THR A 358 -0.78 36.65 12.36
CA THR A 358 -0.33 37.71 13.26
C THR A 358 0.40 38.82 12.49
N ALA A 359 0.27 40.06 12.96
CA ALA A 359 1.11 41.15 12.45
C ALA A 359 2.52 41.04 13.03
N ARG A 360 3.55 41.08 12.15
CA ARG A 360 4.96 40.97 12.54
C ARG A 360 5.90 41.53 11.47
N GLU A 361 7.10 41.90 11.88
CA GLU A 361 8.16 42.26 10.94
C GLU A 361 8.84 40.99 10.45
N LEU A 362 8.94 40.81 9.13
CA LEU A 362 9.69 39.74 8.50
C LEU A 362 10.74 40.32 7.53
N THR A 363 11.66 39.46 7.11
CA THR A 363 12.55 39.76 5.99
C THR A 363 12.01 39.07 4.75
N LEU A 364 11.62 39.86 3.73
CA LEU A 364 11.45 39.37 2.36
C LEU A 364 12.83 39.01 1.83
N SER A 365 13.02 37.76 1.39
CA SER A 365 14.27 37.22 0.90
C SER A 365 14.10 36.71 -0.52
N LEU A 366 14.87 37.26 -1.46
CA LEU A 366 14.66 37.07 -2.89
C LEU A 366 15.98 36.83 -3.63
N GLY A 367 15.98 35.83 -4.49
CA GLY A 367 16.94 35.65 -5.58
C GLY A 367 16.26 35.93 -6.91
N ALA A 368 16.91 36.69 -7.78
CA ALA A 368 16.45 36.94 -9.14
C ALA A 368 17.63 36.85 -10.10
N ASP A 369 17.34 36.41 -11.33
CA ASP A 369 18.25 36.57 -12.44
C ASP A 369 18.20 38.02 -12.92
N ASP A 370 19.36 38.66 -13.03
CA ASP A 370 19.51 40.08 -13.27
C ASP A 370 18.64 40.93 -12.30
N GLY A 371 18.09 42.06 -12.72
CA GLY A 371 17.47 43.01 -11.79
C GLY A 371 16.03 42.67 -11.42
N VAL A 372 15.59 43.24 -10.29
CA VAL A 372 14.28 42.98 -9.71
C VAL A 372 13.69 44.22 -9.05
N PHE A 373 12.41 44.44 -9.28
CA PHE A 373 11.56 45.31 -8.47
C PHE A 373 10.62 44.42 -7.66
N ALA A 374 10.44 44.75 -6.38
CA ALA A 374 9.45 44.07 -5.55
C ALA A 374 8.60 45.10 -4.81
N TRP A 375 7.29 44.87 -4.80
CA TRP A 375 6.31 45.68 -4.08
C TRP A 375 5.64 44.83 -3.03
N TRP A 376 5.68 45.30 -1.79
CA TRP A 376 4.97 44.73 -0.65
C TRP A 376 3.76 45.60 -0.32
N ASN A 377 2.55 45.04 -0.40
CA ASN A 377 1.30 45.78 -0.18
C ASN A 377 1.24 47.08 -1.00
N GLY A 378 1.65 47.02 -2.27
CA GLY A 378 1.69 48.16 -3.19
C GLY A 378 2.84 49.17 -2.97
N THR A 379 3.69 48.97 -1.95
CA THR A 379 4.87 49.82 -1.71
C THR A 379 6.12 49.14 -2.23
N GLN A 380 6.90 49.81 -3.09
CA GLN A 380 8.16 49.26 -3.58
C GLN A 380 9.18 49.14 -2.43
N VAL A 381 9.69 47.94 -2.20
CA VAL A 381 10.65 47.60 -1.15
C VAL A 381 12.01 47.16 -1.69
N LEU A 382 12.07 46.74 -2.95
CA LEU A 382 13.32 46.43 -3.65
C LEU A 382 13.37 47.12 -5.02
N ASP A 383 14.56 47.65 -5.34
CA ASP A 383 14.97 48.17 -6.64
C ASP A 383 16.43 47.75 -6.85
N VAL A 384 16.62 46.68 -7.63
CA VAL A 384 17.93 46.09 -7.89
C VAL A 384 18.19 46.15 -9.39
N GLY A 385 19.34 46.71 -9.75
CA GLY A 385 19.78 46.87 -11.14
C GLY A 385 21.09 46.18 -11.51
N SER A 386 21.59 45.28 -10.67
CA SER A 386 22.79 44.50 -10.94
C SER A 386 22.48 43.31 -11.85
N CYS A 387 23.49 42.87 -12.62
CA CYS A 387 23.40 41.68 -13.47
C CYS A 387 23.97 40.45 -12.74
N GLN A 388 23.23 39.36 -12.69
CA GLN A 388 23.60 38.14 -11.95
C GLN A 388 22.72 36.94 -12.34
N GLY A 389 23.15 35.74 -11.93
CA GLY A 389 22.28 34.56 -11.90
C GLY A 389 21.27 34.59 -10.73
N VAL A 390 20.26 33.71 -10.77
CA VAL A 390 19.39 33.42 -9.61
C VAL A 390 20.22 32.88 -8.44
N ASN A 391 20.32 33.66 -7.36
CA ASN A 391 20.93 33.21 -6.10
C ASN A 391 19.93 33.42 -4.96
N ALA A 392 19.51 32.33 -4.32
CA ALA A 392 18.57 32.42 -3.19
C ALA A 392 19.11 33.33 -2.07
N ASP A 393 18.19 34.04 -1.42
CA ASP A 393 18.45 34.96 -0.31
C ASP A 393 19.40 36.15 -0.59
N GLN A 394 19.69 36.42 -1.86
CA GLN A 394 20.65 37.45 -2.24
C GLN A 394 20.18 38.87 -1.90
N PHE A 395 18.91 39.17 -2.16
CA PHE A 395 18.30 40.48 -1.95
C PHE A 395 17.29 40.39 -0.82
N GLN A 396 17.36 41.34 0.10
CA GLN A 396 16.53 41.32 1.29
C GLN A 396 15.97 42.71 1.61
N ALA A 397 14.72 42.73 2.05
CA ALA A 397 14.06 43.92 2.57
C ALA A 397 13.25 43.58 3.82
N SER A 398 13.25 44.48 4.81
CA SER A 398 12.34 44.38 5.95
C SER A 398 10.93 44.79 5.52
N VAL A 399 9.95 43.97 5.86
CA VAL A 399 8.55 44.16 5.51
C VAL A 399 7.66 43.99 6.74
N ALA A 400 6.80 44.99 6.96
CA ALA A 400 5.76 44.93 7.96
C ALA A 400 4.61 44.06 7.43
N VAL A 401 4.49 42.84 7.96
CA VAL A 401 3.39 41.93 7.62
C VAL A 401 2.19 42.29 8.47
N ASN A 402 1.06 42.55 7.82
CA ASN A 402 -0.20 42.78 8.50
C ASN A 402 -0.84 41.44 8.92
N GLU A 403 -1.59 41.44 10.01
CA GLU A 403 -2.54 40.37 10.29
C GLU A 403 -3.60 40.32 9.18
N GLY A 404 -3.90 39.13 8.67
CA GLY A 404 -4.73 38.93 7.50
C GLY A 404 -3.93 38.90 6.19
N TRP A 405 -4.54 39.34 5.10
CA TRP A 405 -4.00 39.24 3.75
C TRP A 405 -3.00 40.36 3.42
N ASN A 406 -1.91 39.97 2.76
CA ASN A 406 -0.87 40.83 2.22
C ASN A 406 -0.60 40.45 0.76
N SER A 407 -0.01 41.35 -0.03
CA SER A 407 0.36 41.07 -1.42
C SER A 407 1.84 41.30 -1.69
N LEU A 408 2.42 40.42 -2.51
CA LEU A 408 3.78 40.55 -3.04
C LEU A 408 3.72 40.50 -4.56
N LEU A 409 4.08 41.61 -5.20
CA LEU A 409 4.33 41.69 -6.64
C LEU A 409 5.85 41.73 -6.87
N VAL A 410 6.34 40.89 -7.77
CA VAL A 410 7.76 40.86 -8.18
C VAL A 410 7.84 41.03 -9.68
N LYS A 411 8.73 41.91 -10.13
CA LYS A 411 9.09 42.09 -11.53
C LYS A 411 10.56 41.78 -11.72
N VAL A 412 10.85 40.71 -12.46
CA VAL A 412 12.22 40.32 -12.81
C VAL A 412 12.52 40.74 -14.23
N ARG A 413 13.71 41.29 -14.47
CA ARG A 413 14.20 41.62 -15.81
C ARG A 413 15.41 40.77 -16.14
N ASP A 414 15.36 40.11 -17.29
CA ASP A 414 16.49 39.41 -17.89
C ASP A 414 17.11 40.22 -19.04
N TRP A 415 18.43 40.42 -19.01
CA TRP A 415 19.20 41.00 -20.11
C TRP A 415 19.75 39.94 -21.08
N GLY A 416 19.72 38.66 -20.71
CA GLY A 416 19.87 37.50 -21.58
C GLY A 416 20.48 36.29 -20.86
N GLY A 417 19.95 35.10 -21.13
CA GLY A 417 20.43 33.85 -20.55
C GLY A 417 19.28 32.98 -20.06
N GLY A 418 19.58 32.12 -19.08
CA GLY A 418 18.53 31.49 -18.27
C GLY A 418 18.17 32.43 -17.14
N TRP A 419 16.91 32.46 -16.73
CA TRP A 419 16.38 33.50 -15.85
C TRP A 419 15.27 32.95 -14.96
N GLY A 420 15.06 33.59 -13.81
CA GLY A 420 14.17 33.04 -12.79
C GLY A 420 14.12 33.83 -11.51
N GLN A 421 13.49 33.24 -10.50
CA GLN A 421 13.46 33.77 -9.14
C GLN A 421 13.39 32.68 -8.08
N ALA A 422 13.72 33.02 -6.84
CA ALA A 422 13.46 32.21 -5.65
C ALA A 422 13.08 33.14 -4.51
N VAL A 423 11.91 32.94 -3.89
CA VAL A 423 11.36 33.88 -2.90
C VAL A 423 10.89 33.15 -1.65
N ARG A 424 11.26 33.68 -0.50
CA ARG A 424 10.77 33.24 0.82
C ARG A 424 10.78 34.36 1.84
N PHE A 425 10.21 34.10 3.00
CA PHE A 425 10.26 34.99 4.15
C PHE A 425 11.14 34.39 5.25
N LEU A 426 11.88 35.26 5.94
CA LEU A 426 12.71 34.88 7.07
C LEU A 426 12.27 35.65 8.32
N ASP A 427 12.22 34.97 9.46
CA ASP A 427 12.11 35.57 10.79
C ASP A 427 13.45 35.37 11.51
N ALA A 428 14.17 36.48 11.74
CA ALA A 428 15.51 36.47 12.32
C ALA A 428 16.49 35.48 11.63
N GLY A 429 16.35 35.27 10.32
CA GLY A 429 17.18 34.37 9.51
C GLY A 429 16.69 32.91 9.45
N VAL A 430 15.58 32.58 10.11
CA VAL A 430 14.93 31.26 10.03
C VAL A 430 13.79 31.31 9.01
N ALA A 431 13.65 30.26 8.20
CA ALA A 431 12.58 30.18 7.22
C ALA A 431 11.19 30.22 7.87
N VAL A 432 10.31 31.05 7.30
CA VAL A 432 8.91 31.17 7.69
C VAL A 432 8.11 30.17 6.88
N THR A 433 7.34 29.32 7.56
CA THR A 433 6.54 28.24 6.94
C THR A 433 5.05 28.31 7.33
N ASP A 434 4.66 29.32 8.11
CA ASP A 434 3.30 29.51 8.65
C ASP A 434 2.50 30.60 7.93
N LEU A 435 3.05 31.24 6.89
CA LEU A 435 2.25 32.06 5.97
C LEU A 435 1.48 31.14 5.02
N VAL A 436 0.23 31.49 4.75
CA VAL A 436 -0.63 30.75 3.81
C VAL A 436 -0.69 31.50 2.49
N PRO A 437 -0.07 31.00 1.41
CA PRO A 437 -0.17 31.62 0.09
C PRO A 437 -1.57 31.43 -0.51
N SER A 438 -1.92 32.33 -1.43
CA SER A 438 -3.10 32.24 -2.29
C SER A 438 -2.86 33.03 -3.58
N LEU A 439 -3.63 32.71 -4.62
CA LEU A 439 -3.67 33.52 -5.83
C LEU A 439 -4.87 34.48 -5.85
N SER A 440 -5.68 34.52 -4.80
CA SER A 440 -6.74 35.52 -4.64
C SER A 440 -6.52 36.37 -3.39
N PRO A 441 -6.94 37.65 -3.40
CA PRO A 441 -6.70 38.58 -2.29
C PRO A 441 -7.51 38.28 -1.03
N ASP A 442 -8.51 37.42 -1.11
CA ASP A 442 -9.35 37.00 0.01
C ASP A 442 -9.16 35.53 0.41
N GLY A 443 -8.31 34.80 -0.34
CA GLY A 443 -8.07 33.38 -0.13
C GLY A 443 -9.15 32.47 -0.68
N ALA A 444 -10.15 33.02 -1.37
CA ALA A 444 -11.11 32.20 -2.10
C ALA A 444 -10.36 31.55 -3.27
N TRP A 445 -9.90 30.33 -3.07
CA TRP A 445 -9.69 29.40 -4.17
C TRP A 445 -11.03 28.72 -4.37
N THR A 446 -11.77 29.12 -5.39
CA THR A 446 -12.97 28.41 -5.82
C THR A 446 -12.59 27.55 -6.98
N ALA A 447 -13.13 26.33 -7.04
CA ALA A 447 -13.02 25.44 -8.19
C ALA A 447 -13.05 26.24 -9.50
N ASP A 448 -11.93 26.28 -10.20
CA ASP A 448 -11.76 26.98 -11.46
C ASP A 448 -11.54 25.97 -12.58
N GLN A 449 -12.62 25.25 -12.86
CA GLN A 449 -12.79 24.42 -14.04
C GLN A 449 -13.14 25.31 -15.26
N GLY A 450 -12.74 26.59 -15.24
CA GLY A 450 -12.82 27.50 -16.36
C GLY A 450 -11.98 26.99 -17.53
N ASP A 451 -12.45 27.26 -18.73
CA ASP A 451 -11.82 26.94 -20.02
C ASP A 451 -12.17 28.12 -20.93
N HIS A 452 -11.40 29.20 -20.82
CA HIS A 452 -11.71 30.48 -21.44
C HIS A 452 -11.55 30.45 -22.97
N ASP A 453 -10.58 29.69 -23.47
CA ASP A 453 -10.27 29.60 -24.89
C ASP A 453 -11.04 28.46 -25.61
N GLY A 454 -11.57 27.49 -24.85
CA GLY A 454 -12.41 26.40 -25.31
C GLY A 454 -11.65 25.21 -25.89
N ASP A 455 -10.37 25.02 -25.55
CA ASP A 455 -9.53 23.93 -26.04
C ASP A 455 -9.69 22.61 -25.24
N GLY A 456 -10.33 22.69 -24.08
CA GLY A 456 -10.63 21.59 -23.18
C GLY A 456 -9.65 21.41 -22.01
N LEU A 457 -8.59 22.21 -21.92
CA LEU A 457 -7.76 22.36 -20.73
C LEU A 457 -8.36 23.41 -19.80
N GLY A 458 -8.20 23.21 -18.49
CA GLY A 458 -8.61 24.22 -17.53
C GLY A 458 -7.61 25.36 -17.46
N ASP A 459 -8.09 26.59 -17.23
CA ASP A 459 -7.23 27.79 -17.26
C ASP A 459 -6.03 27.70 -16.31
N VAL A 460 -6.19 26.95 -15.22
CA VAL A 460 -5.17 26.72 -14.19
C VAL A 460 -4.00 25.88 -14.70
N CYS A 461 -4.24 24.90 -15.56
CA CYS A 461 -3.22 24.03 -16.16
C CYS A 461 -2.89 24.39 -17.61
N ASP A 462 -3.63 25.33 -18.21
CA ASP A 462 -3.40 25.81 -19.55
C ASP A 462 -2.24 26.85 -19.58
N PRO A 463 -1.19 26.64 -20.39
CA PRO A 463 -0.17 27.65 -20.61
C PRO A 463 -0.62 28.84 -21.49
N GLU A 464 -1.72 28.72 -22.23
CA GLU A 464 -2.29 29.75 -23.13
C GLU A 464 -3.82 29.97 -22.92
N PRO A 465 -4.29 30.25 -21.68
CA PRO A 465 -5.73 30.32 -21.32
C PRO A 465 -6.48 31.56 -21.86
#